data_AF-A0A537I6S2-F1
#
_entry.id   AF-A0A537I6S2-F1
#
_cell.length_a   1.000
_cell.length_b   1.000
_cell.length_c   1.000
_cell.angle_alpha   90.00
_cell.angle_beta   90.00
_cell.angle_gamma   90.00
#
_symmetry.space_group_name_H-M   'P 1'
#
loop_
_entity.id
_entity.type
_entity.pdbx_description
1 polymer ?
#
loop_
_entity_poly.entity_id
_entity_poly.type
_entity_poly.pdbx_seq_one_letter_code
_entity_poly.pdbx_strand_id
1 'polypeptide(L)'
;MRFLAVTVAQRPATLNYDEMPFYCHTHEPVYFTRDKKRERFEKLVRWWNDAHKLAIEYYPDATHFFDVGTYYLGQTRSLRQLVLRYERLQCPEIILAGNVLYRKNVGPFQLRGTYDTLGFPELVELFGVGLRWSRSGNRLVQLSYVSQPFIYPVEYWQKHPFHVRTGIEKDEDIPIWYMDFCDESGAPILVDLGIRFYRDETNSDVIVNLTKRIRIYAGQKMKASTSQN
;
A
#
# COMPACT_ATOMS: atom_id res chain seq x y z
N MET A 1 0.34 2.00 22.93
CA MET A 1 -0.50 2.37 21.76
C MET A 1 -1.52 1.25 21.57
N ARG A 2 -2.71 1.55 21.04
CA ARG A 2 -3.74 0.54 20.73
C ARG A 2 -3.98 0.55 19.22
N PHE A 3 -3.47 -0.46 18.55
CA PHE A 3 -3.54 -0.61 17.10
C PHE A 3 -4.80 -1.38 16.71
N LEU A 4 -5.38 -1.02 15.56
CA LEU A 4 -6.50 -1.71 14.94
C LEU A 4 -6.18 -1.93 13.47
N ALA A 5 -6.08 -3.19 13.07
CA ALA A 5 -5.92 -3.54 11.67
C ALA A 5 -7.26 -3.42 10.94
N VAL A 6 -7.26 -2.71 9.80
CA VAL A 6 -8.44 -2.49 8.97
C VAL A 6 -8.19 -2.99 7.56
N THR A 7 -9.15 -3.72 7.02
CA THR A 7 -9.11 -4.24 5.65
C THR A 7 -10.46 -4.06 4.98
N VAL A 8 -10.42 -3.76 3.68
CA VAL A 8 -11.57 -3.80 2.77
C VAL A 8 -11.41 -5.01 1.85
N ALA A 9 -12.44 -5.87 1.77
CA ALA A 9 -12.40 -7.10 0.98
C ALA A 9 -13.76 -7.43 0.36
N GLN A 10 -13.79 -8.22 -0.73
CA GLN A 10 -15.05 -8.69 -1.31
C GLN A 10 -15.73 -9.80 -0.48
N ARG A 11 -14.96 -10.47 0.38
CA ARG A 11 -15.40 -11.58 1.23
C ARG A 11 -14.77 -11.43 2.61
N PRO A 12 -15.37 -12.01 3.66
CA PRO A 12 -14.74 -12.06 4.97
C PRO A 12 -13.31 -12.59 4.85
N ALA A 13 -12.35 -11.81 5.32
CA ALA A 13 -10.96 -12.18 5.37
C ALA A 13 -10.53 -12.35 6.82
N THR A 14 -9.42 -13.06 7.04
CA THR A 14 -8.85 -13.25 8.37
C THR A 14 -7.46 -12.65 8.42
N LEU A 15 -7.15 -11.97 9.51
CA LEU A 15 -5.80 -11.54 9.82
C LEU A 15 -5.09 -12.66 10.57
N ASN A 16 -3.97 -13.16 10.03
CA ASN A 16 -3.17 -14.18 10.71
C ASN A 16 -2.27 -13.55 11.79
N TYR A 17 -2.84 -12.72 12.67
CA TYR A 17 -2.12 -12.03 13.74
C TYR A 17 -3.04 -11.90 14.96
N ASP A 18 -3.13 -12.98 15.73
CA ASP A 18 -4.13 -13.16 16.80
C ASP A 18 -4.17 -12.07 17.88
N GLU A 19 -3.04 -11.40 18.15
CA GLU A 19 -2.93 -10.35 19.17
C GLU A 19 -3.43 -8.98 18.68
N MET A 20 -3.66 -8.81 17.37
CA MET A 20 -4.04 -7.54 16.77
C MET A 20 -5.56 -7.49 16.57
N PRO A 21 -6.28 -6.52 17.20
CA PRO A 21 -7.67 -6.24 16.85
C PRO A 21 -7.81 -6.03 15.35
N PHE A 22 -8.84 -6.63 14.76
CA PHE A 22 -9.02 -6.68 13.32
C PHE A 22 -10.46 -6.38 12.92
N TYR A 23 -10.62 -5.52 11.92
CA TYR A 23 -11.89 -5.22 11.29
C TYR A 23 -11.79 -5.42 9.77
N CYS A 24 -12.65 -6.28 9.24
CA CYS A 24 -12.77 -6.54 7.81
C CYS A 24 -14.11 -5.98 7.30
N HIS A 25 -14.07 -4.88 6.57
CA HIS A 25 -15.24 -4.37 5.87
C HIS A 25 -15.43 -5.12 4.56
N THR A 26 -16.59 -5.76 4.41
CA THR A 26 -16.93 -6.48 3.18
C THR A 26 -17.76 -5.61 2.25
N HIS A 27 -17.46 -5.64 0.96
CA HIS A 27 -18.21 -4.93 -0.07
C HIS A 27 -18.64 -5.85 -1.22
N GLU A 28 -19.60 -5.38 -2.01
CA GLU A 28 -20.05 -6.09 -3.22
C GLU A 28 -18.96 -6.15 -4.31
N PRO A 29 -18.94 -7.20 -5.15
CA PRO A 29 -18.04 -7.23 -6.30
C PRO A 29 -18.29 -6.07 -7.26
N VAL A 30 -17.23 -5.38 -7.65
CA VAL A 30 -17.30 -4.31 -8.65
C VAL A 30 -16.20 -4.49 -9.67
N TYR A 31 -16.57 -4.39 -10.95
CA TYR A 31 -15.67 -4.46 -12.09
C TYR A 31 -15.45 -3.07 -12.65
N PHE A 32 -14.18 -2.68 -12.74
CA PHE A 32 -13.79 -1.41 -13.34
C PHE A 32 -13.02 -1.65 -14.63
N THR A 33 -13.34 -0.86 -15.64
CA THR A 33 -12.44 -0.70 -16.79
C THR A 33 -11.27 0.21 -16.39
N ARG A 34 -10.10 0.04 -17.03
CA ARG A 34 -8.86 0.72 -16.62
C ARG A 34 -8.93 2.25 -16.76
N ASP A 35 -9.74 2.73 -17.70
CA ASP A 35 -10.01 4.12 -18.06
C ASP A 35 -10.98 4.85 -17.10
N LYS A 36 -11.39 4.19 -16.02
CA LYS A 36 -12.29 4.73 -15.00
C LYS A 36 -11.61 4.81 -13.62
N LYS A 37 -10.43 5.41 -13.57
CA LYS A 37 -9.60 5.60 -12.37
C LYS A 37 -10.34 6.41 -11.30
N ARG A 38 -11.01 7.51 -11.66
CA ARG A 38 -11.82 8.32 -10.74
C ARG A 38 -12.92 7.50 -10.08
N GLU A 39 -13.79 6.88 -10.89
CA GLU A 39 -14.90 6.05 -10.41
C GLU A 39 -14.38 4.93 -9.48
N ARG A 40 -13.27 4.30 -9.87
CA ARG A 40 -12.61 3.26 -9.05
C ARG A 40 -12.12 3.81 -7.72
N PHE A 41 -11.40 4.93 -7.73
CA PHE A 41 -10.85 5.52 -6.50
C PHE A 41 -11.95 6.06 -5.60
N GLU A 42 -13.01 6.67 -6.14
CA GLU A 42 -14.17 7.13 -5.36
C GLU A 42 -14.85 5.97 -4.62
N LYS A 43 -15.01 4.81 -5.28
CA LYS A 43 -15.55 3.63 -4.61
C LYS A 43 -14.61 3.06 -3.55
N LEU A 44 -13.31 2.94 -3.85
CA LEU A 44 -12.32 2.47 -2.88
C LEU A 44 -12.26 3.37 -1.65
N VAL A 45 -12.27 4.70 -1.85
CA VAL A 45 -12.33 5.70 -0.78
C VAL A 45 -13.57 5.49 0.10
N ARG A 46 -14.75 5.33 -0.50
CA ARG A 46 -15.99 5.09 0.27
C ARG A 46 -15.86 3.86 1.14
N TRP A 47 -15.43 2.74 0.57
CA TRP A 47 -15.28 1.49 1.34
C TRP A 47 -14.26 1.62 2.47
N TRP A 48 -13.11 2.28 2.25
CA TRP A 48 -12.13 2.50 3.31
C TRP A 48 -12.66 3.43 4.41
N ASN A 49 -13.31 4.54 4.05
CA ASN A 49 -13.90 5.44 5.03
C ASN A 49 -15.03 4.76 5.84
N ASP A 50 -15.90 4.00 5.18
CA ASP A 50 -16.93 3.21 5.85
C ASP A 50 -16.31 2.15 6.76
N ALA A 51 -15.21 1.53 6.31
CA ALA A 51 -14.45 0.58 7.11
C ALA A 51 -13.90 1.22 8.38
N HIS A 52 -13.22 2.37 8.27
CA HIS A 52 -12.65 3.10 9.40
C HIS A 52 -13.71 3.59 10.37
N LYS A 53 -14.82 4.12 9.86
CA LYS A 53 -15.94 4.58 10.68
C LYS A 53 -16.50 3.45 11.54
N LEU A 54 -16.87 2.33 10.90
CA LEU A 54 -17.40 1.17 11.62
C LEU A 54 -16.35 0.53 12.53
N ALA A 55 -15.08 0.49 12.11
CA ALA A 55 -13.98 -0.04 12.92
C ALA A 55 -13.85 0.71 14.24
N ILE A 56 -13.95 2.04 14.26
CA ILE A 56 -13.92 2.83 15.50
C ILE A 56 -15.18 2.60 16.35
N GLU A 57 -16.35 2.38 15.75
CA GLU A 57 -17.57 2.05 16.49
C GLU A 57 -17.42 0.70 17.24
N TYR A 58 -16.82 -0.31 16.61
CA TYR A 58 -16.57 -1.61 17.25
C TYR A 58 -15.37 -1.61 18.19
N TYR A 59 -14.38 -0.76 17.95
CA TYR A 59 -13.14 -0.68 18.72
C TYR A 59 -12.86 0.77 19.16
N PRO A 60 -13.67 1.33 20.07
CA PRO A 60 -13.61 2.75 20.43
C PRO A 60 -12.30 3.17 21.11
N ASP A 61 -11.57 2.21 21.68
CA ASP A 61 -10.27 2.46 22.30
C ASP A 61 -9.11 2.53 21.30
N ALA A 62 -9.33 2.22 20.02
CA ALA A 62 -8.30 2.27 19.00
C ALA A 62 -7.69 3.68 18.88
N THR A 63 -6.37 3.74 18.87
CA THR A 63 -5.62 5.02 18.77
C THR A 63 -4.89 5.13 17.44
N HIS A 64 -4.60 4.00 16.80
CA HIS A 64 -3.85 3.92 15.55
C HIS A 64 -4.53 2.93 14.62
N PHE A 65 -4.73 3.33 13.38
CA PHE A 65 -5.10 2.40 12.32
C PHE A 65 -3.87 1.72 11.76
N PHE A 66 -4.05 0.48 11.35
CA PHE A 66 -3.12 -0.27 10.53
C PHE A 66 -3.86 -0.74 9.29
N ASP A 67 -3.73 0.01 8.20
CA ASP A 67 -4.37 -0.32 6.94
C ASP A 67 -3.63 -1.45 6.25
N VAL A 68 -4.31 -2.60 6.09
CA VAL A 68 -3.73 -3.81 5.52
C VAL A 68 -4.55 -4.25 4.32
N GLY A 69 -3.98 -4.18 3.13
CA GLY A 69 -4.58 -4.79 1.94
C GLY A 69 -4.67 -6.31 2.08
N THR A 70 -5.70 -6.93 1.50
CA THR A 70 -6.00 -8.37 1.61
C THR A 70 -4.80 -9.28 1.32
N TYR A 71 -3.93 -8.91 0.38
CA TYR A 71 -2.73 -9.66 -0.02
C TYR A 71 -1.64 -9.71 1.05
N TYR A 72 -1.71 -8.85 2.06
CA TYR A 72 -0.73 -8.75 3.13
C TYR A 72 -1.20 -9.42 4.43
N LEU A 73 -2.47 -9.81 4.53
CA LEU A 73 -3.06 -10.40 5.75
C LEU A 73 -2.33 -11.66 6.25
N GLY A 74 -1.77 -12.45 5.33
CA GLY A 74 -0.98 -13.65 5.64
C GLY A 74 0.50 -13.38 5.95
N GLN A 75 0.97 -12.13 5.84
CA GLN A 75 2.39 -11.78 6.01
C GLN A 75 2.69 -11.37 7.47
N THR A 76 2.25 -12.20 8.42
CA THR A 76 2.27 -11.98 9.87
C THR A 76 3.60 -11.49 10.41
N ARG A 77 4.71 -12.07 9.95
CA ARG A 77 6.05 -11.68 10.40
C ARG A 77 6.33 -10.21 10.09
N SER A 78 6.02 -9.77 8.87
CA SER A 78 6.26 -8.39 8.42
C SER A 78 5.28 -7.43 9.10
N LEU A 79 4.02 -7.82 9.29
CA LEU A 79 3.03 -7.04 10.04
C LEU A 79 3.48 -6.80 11.50
N ARG A 80 3.92 -7.86 12.19
CA ARG A 80 4.48 -7.77 13.56
C ARG A 80 5.71 -6.87 13.62
N GLN A 81 6.61 -7.01 12.66
CA GLN A 81 7.79 -6.16 12.58
C GLN A 81 7.43 -4.68 12.42
N LEU A 82 6.39 -4.35 11.64
CA LEU A 82 5.96 -2.97 11.44
C LEU A 82 5.40 -2.35 12.72
N VAL A 83 4.57 -3.09 13.45
CA VAL A 83 4.03 -2.67 14.75
C VAL A 83 5.16 -2.43 15.76
N LEU A 84 6.05 -3.41 15.93
CA LEU A 84 7.21 -3.28 16.83
C LEU A 84 8.12 -2.13 16.42
N ARG A 85 8.24 -1.86 15.12
CA ARG A 85 9.02 -0.72 14.62
C ARG A 85 8.35 0.60 14.97
N TYR A 86 7.03 0.72 14.80
CA TYR A 86 6.27 1.90 15.17
C TYR A 86 6.44 2.23 16.66
N GLU A 87 6.24 1.24 17.53
CA GLU A 87 6.37 1.42 18.98
C GLU A 87 7.78 1.85 19.40
N ARG A 88 8.82 1.28 18.76
CA ARG A 88 10.22 1.63 19.03
C ARG A 88 10.61 3.03 18.58
N LEU A 89 9.93 3.60 17.59
CA LEU A 89 10.22 4.97 17.16
C LEU A 89 9.75 5.99 18.21
N GLN A 90 8.85 5.61 19.12
CA GLN A 90 8.33 6.47 20.20
C GLN A 90 7.83 7.83 19.71
N CYS A 91 7.39 7.89 18.46
CA CYS A 91 6.87 9.08 17.81
C CYS A 91 5.46 8.71 17.30
N PRO A 92 4.40 8.94 18.10
CA PRO A 92 3.05 8.55 17.73
C PRO A 92 2.53 9.33 16.52
N GLU A 93 3.06 10.52 16.24
CA GLU A 93 2.60 11.45 15.22
C GLU A 93 3.29 11.24 13.87
N ILE A 94 3.37 9.99 13.40
CA ILE A 94 3.98 9.63 12.11
C ILE A 94 3.05 8.74 11.30
N ILE A 95 3.32 8.65 10.00
CA ILE A 95 2.82 7.55 9.16
C ILE A 95 4.00 6.63 8.88
N LEU A 96 3.86 5.33 9.19
CA LEU A 96 4.91 4.33 8.97
C LEU A 96 4.42 3.22 8.04
N ALA A 97 5.16 2.98 6.96
CA ALA A 97 4.93 1.88 6.04
C ALA A 97 6.10 0.89 5.98
N GLY A 98 5.80 -0.32 5.52
CA GLY A 98 6.82 -1.27 5.09
C GLY A 98 7.15 -1.14 3.60
N ASN A 99 8.22 -1.80 3.20
CA ASN A 99 8.68 -1.85 1.81
C ASN A 99 7.88 -2.87 1.00
N VAL A 100 7.20 -2.40 -0.04
CA VAL A 100 6.31 -3.20 -0.88
C VAL A 100 7.04 -3.68 -2.13
N LEU A 101 7.16 -5.00 -2.27
CA LEU A 101 7.97 -5.67 -3.26
C LEU A 101 7.14 -6.54 -4.18
N TYR A 102 7.49 -6.54 -5.45
CA TYR A 102 6.99 -7.50 -6.41
C TYR A 102 7.82 -8.78 -6.32
N ARG A 103 7.16 -9.92 -6.43
CA ARG A 103 7.80 -11.23 -6.56
C ARG A 103 7.19 -11.95 -7.76
N LYS A 104 8.02 -12.32 -8.74
CA LYS A 104 7.61 -13.19 -9.86
C LYS A 104 8.54 -14.38 -9.95
N ASN A 105 7.94 -15.56 -10.01
CA ASN A 105 8.68 -16.77 -10.35
C ASN A 105 8.76 -16.87 -11.87
N VAL A 106 9.97 -17.04 -12.40
CA VAL A 106 10.26 -17.24 -13.82
C VAL A 106 11.12 -18.50 -13.93
N GLY A 107 10.45 -19.65 -14.02
CA GLY A 107 11.11 -20.96 -13.93
C GLY A 107 11.83 -21.12 -12.57
N PRO A 108 13.13 -21.45 -12.55
CA PRO A 108 13.90 -21.59 -11.30
C PRO A 108 14.30 -20.23 -10.68
N PHE A 109 14.05 -19.11 -11.38
CA PHE A 109 14.46 -17.79 -10.94
C PHE A 109 13.32 -17.03 -10.26
N GLN A 110 13.68 -16.17 -9.30
CA GLN A 110 12.74 -15.26 -8.67
C GLN A 110 13.16 -13.82 -8.95
N LEU A 111 12.33 -13.11 -9.71
CA LEU A 111 12.47 -11.68 -9.91
C LEU A 111 11.88 -10.94 -8.71
N ARG A 112 12.62 -9.93 -8.23
CA ARG A 112 12.20 -9.01 -7.17
C ARG A 112 12.36 -7.58 -7.64
N GLY A 113 11.38 -6.73 -7.38
CA GLY A 113 11.42 -5.32 -7.74
C GLY A 113 10.54 -4.49 -6.83
N THR A 114 10.62 -3.16 -6.97
CA THR A 114 9.72 -2.23 -6.27
C THR A 114 8.32 -2.42 -6.82
N TYR A 115 7.34 -2.55 -5.95
CA TYR A 115 5.94 -2.58 -6.32
C TYR A 115 5.23 -1.37 -5.72
N ASP A 116 4.08 -1.03 -6.29
CA ASP A 116 3.29 0.15 -5.92
C ASP A 116 4.01 1.49 -6.13
N THR A 117 4.53 1.69 -7.35
CA THR A 117 5.14 2.97 -7.76
C THR A 117 4.15 4.13 -7.84
N LEU A 118 2.85 3.86 -7.66
CA LEU A 118 1.82 4.90 -7.53
C LEU A 118 1.84 5.48 -6.11
N GLY A 119 2.01 4.65 -5.07
CA GLY A 119 2.14 5.11 -3.69
C GLY A 119 3.57 5.45 -3.24
N PHE A 120 4.58 5.01 -4.00
CA PHE A 120 5.99 5.29 -3.72
C PHE A 120 6.74 5.76 -4.98
N PRO A 121 6.38 6.90 -5.59
CA PRO A 121 7.08 7.38 -6.78
C PRO A 121 8.59 7.58 -6.52
N GLU A 122 8.99 8.02 -5.33
CA GLU A 122 10.38 8.28 -4.97
C GLU A 122 11.22 7.00 -4.80
N LEU A 123 10.60 5.84 -4.51
CA LEU A 123 11.34 4.58 -4.43
C LEU A 123 11.85 4.15 -5.81
N VAL A 124 11.18 4.53 -6.90
CA VAL A 124 11.68 4.26 -8.26
C VAL A 124 13.04 4.91 -8.48
N GLU A 125 13.20 6.15 -8.03
CA GLU A 125 14.46 6.88 -8.13
C GLU A 125 15.51 6.26 -7.21
N LEU A 126 15.19 6.01 -5.95
CA LEU A 126 16.11 5.42 -4.97
C LEU A 126 16.68 4.05 -5.42
N PHE A 127 15.83 3.19 -5.99
CA PHE A 127 16.28 1.89 -6.52
C PHE A 127 16.90 2.02 -7.93
N GLY A 128 16.52 3.03 -8.72
CA GLY A 128 17.09 3.35 -10.03
C GLY A 128 18.51 3.92 -9.98
N VAL A 129 18.86 4.68 -8.92
CA VAL A 129 20.19 5.29 -8.73
C VAL A 129 21.20 4.39 -7.98
N GLY A 130 20.90 3.09 -7.82
CA GLY A 130 21.90 2.10 -7.40
C GLY A 130 21.79 1.60 -5.96
N LEU A 131 20.67 1.84 -5.25
CA LEU A 131 20.41 1.16 -3.99
C LEU A 131 20.15 -0.33 -4.27
N ARG A 132 21.18 -1.16 -4.15
CA ARG A 132 21.01 -2.62 -4.29
C ARG A 132 20.14 -3.13 -3.15
N TRP A 133 19.11 -3.92 -3.47
CA TRP A 133 18.21 -4.59 -2.53
C TRP A 133 18.91 -5.35 -1.39
N SER A 134 20.14 -5.81 -1.61
CA SER A 134 20.97 -6.48 -0.61
C SER A 134 21.52 -5.54 0.48
N ARG A 135 21.53 -4.23 0.25
CA ARG A 135 22.06 -3.20 1.17
C ARG A 135 20.99 -2.37 1.88
N SER A 136 19.71 -2.66 1.66
CA SER A 136 18.59 -1.92 2.27
C SER A 136 18.21 -2.37 3.69
N GLY A 137 19.04 -3.20 4.33
CA GLY A 137 18.74 -3.79 5.64
C GLY A 137 18.52 -2.71 6.72
N ASN A 138 17.34 -2.74 7.35
CA ASN A 138 16.91 -1.88 8.47
C ASN A 138 17.03 -0.37 8.23
N ARG A 139 17.03 0.09 6.97
CA ARG A 139 17.09 1.52 6.67
C ARG A 139 15.70 2.14 6.74
N LEU A 140 15.52 3.06 7.67
CA LEU A 140 14.37 3.96 7.70
C LEU A 140 14.65 5.12 6.74
N VAL A 141 13.71 5.41 5.85
CA VAL A 141 13.77 6.55 4.94
C VAL A 141 12.53 7.41 5.11
N GLN A 142 12.69 8.72 5.00
CA GLN A 142 11.57 9.65 4.93
C GLN A 142 11.20 9.86 3.46
N LEU A 143 9.93 9.65 3.13
CA LEU A 143 9.34 9.87 1.79
C LEU A 143 8.18 10.87 1.91
N SER A 144 7.59 11.25 0.78
CA SER A 144 6.39 12.10 0.77
C SER A 144 5.10 11.28 0.81
N TYR A 145 5.15 10.00 0.45
CA TYR A 145 3.97 9.15 0.32
C TYR A 145 4.20 7.72 0.83
N VAL A 146 3.10 7.03 1.12
CA VAL A 146 3.08 5.61 1.48
C VAL A 146 2.22 4.78 0.54
N SER A 147 2.45 3.46 0.55
CA SER A 147 1.49 2.45 0.10
C SER A 147 1.24 1.45 1.22
N GLN A 148 0.08 0.79 1.18
CA GLN A 148 -0.28 -0.27 2.12
C GLN A 148 0.74 -1.42 2.10
N PRO A 149 1.02 -2.02 3.28
CA PRO A 149 0.38 -1.73 4.56
C PRO A 149 1.10 -0.61 5.35
N PHE A 150 0.33 0.25 6.03
CA PHE A 150 0.88 1.38 6.80
C PHE A 150 0.08 1.67 8.08
N ILE A 151 0.76 2.22 9.09
CA ILE A 151 0.23 2.54 10.42
C ILE A 151 0.21 4.06 10.59
N TYR A 152 -0.85 4.59 11.20
CA TYR A 152 -1.01 6.02 11.47
C TYR A 152 -2.03 6.28 12.60
N PRO A 153 -2.00 7.46 13.27
CA PRO A 153 -3.00 7.86 14.25
C PRO A 153 -4.42 7.93 13.69
N VAL A 154 -5.39 7.42 14.44
CA VAL A 154 -6.82 7.51 14.08
C VAL A 154 -7.26 8.96 13.84
N GLU A 155 -6.74 9.89 14.64
CA GLU A 155 -7.07 11.31 14.53
C GLU A 155 -6.72 11.93 13.17
N TYR A 156 -5.71 11.41 12.46
CA TYR A 156 -5.34 11.92 11.15
C TYR A 156 -6.44 11.64 10.14
N TRP A 157 -6.99 10.43 10.14
CA TRP A 157 -8.13 10.10 9.28
C TRP A 157 -9.41 10.82 9.72
N GLN A 158 -9.63 11.02 11.02
CA GLN A 158 -10.80 11.78 11.49
C GLN A 158 -10.79 13.24 11.01
N LYS A 159 -9.62 13.87 10.98
CA LYS A 159 -9.43 15.24 10.48
C LYS A 159 -9.42 15.28 8.95
N HIS A 160 -8.79 14.29 8.32
CA HIS A 160 -8.53 14.20 6.88
C HIS A 160 -8.95 12.83 6.36
N PRO A 161 -10.26 12.55 6.24
CA PRO A 161 -10.73 11.29 5.68
C PRO A 161 -10.28 11.16 4.23
N PHE A 162 -10.14 9.91 3.77
CA PHE A 162 -9.72 9.68 2.39
C PHE A 162 -10.70 10.33 1.42
N HIS A 163 -10.18 10.90 0.34
CA HIS A 163 -10.97 11.48 -0.73
C HIS A 163 -10.20 11.38 -2.05
N VAL A 164 -10.89 11.68 -3.15
CA VAL A 164 -10.28 11.76 -4.47
C VAL A 164 -10.13 13.22 -4.85
N ARG A 165 -8.92 13.66 -5.18
CA ARG A 165 -8.66 15.04 -5.62
C ARG A 165 -9.64 15.51 -6.71
N THR A 166 -10.25 16.65 -6.46
CA THR A 166 -11.15 17.33 -7.40
C THR A 166 -10.38 18.28 -8.33
N GLY A 167 -10.96 18.65 -9.46
CA GLY A 167 -10.34 19.62 -10.39
C GLY A 167 -9.27 19.06 -11.33
N ILE A 168 -9.07 17.74 -11.36
CA ILE A 168 -8.21 17.07 -12.35
C ILE A 168 -9.06 16.67 -13.56
N GLU A 169 -8.78 17.25 -14.73
CA GLU A 169 -9.52 17.00 -15.97
C GLU A 169 -9.29 15.59 -16.51
N LYS A 170 -8.03 15.13 -16.51
CA LYS A 170 -7.66 13.83 -17.07
C LYS A 170 -7.66 12.75 -15.98
N ASP A 171 -8.45 11.71 -16.23
CA ASP A 171 -8.61 10.60 -15.30
C ASP A 171 -7.29 9.87 -14.97
N GLU A 172 -6.36 9.80 -15.93
CA GLU A 172 -5.04 9.19 -15.74
C GLU A 172 -4.14 9.92 -14.73
N ASP A 173 -4.35 11.22 -14.56
CA ASP A 173 -3.54 12.11 -13.72
C ASP A 173 -4.01 12.12 -12.25
N ILE A 174 -5.13 11.48 -11.94
CA ILE A 174 -5.68 11.45 -10.57
C ILE A 174 -4.74 10.66 -9.64
N PRO A 175 -4.19 11.26 -8.57
CA PRO A 175 -3.33 10.53 -7.65
C PRO A 175 -4.11 9.44 -6.91
N ILE A 176 -3.41 8.46 -6.36
CA ILE A 176 -4.06 7.47 -5.51
C ILE A 176 -4.46 8.12 -4.18
N TRP A 177 -5.63 7.77 -3.64
CA TRP A 177 -6.31 8.54 -2.59
C TRP A 177 -5.50 8.74 -1.30
N TYR A 178 -4.62 7.80 -0.95
CA TYR A 178 -3.78 7.93 0.24
C TYR A 178 -2.62 8.94 0.05
N MET A 179 -2.33 9.41 -1.18
CA MET A 179 -1.40 10.52 -1.38
C MET A 179 -1.99 11.85 -0.89
N ASP A 180 -3.28 12.09 -1.16
CA ASP A 180 -3.99 13.27 -0.64
C ASP A 180 -4.02 13.25 0.90
N PHE A 181 -4.27 12.08 1.47
CA PHE A 181 -4.18 11.87 2.93
C PHE A 181 -2.79 12.21 3.49
N CYS A 182 -1.72 11.75 2.83
CA CYS A 182 -0.36 12.05 3.20
C CYS A 182 -0.09 13.57 3.19
N ASP A 183 -0.43 14.25 2.09
CA ASP A 183 -0.27 15.70 1.92
C ASP A 183 -1.01 16.46 3.04
N GLU A 184 -2.27 16.10 3.30
CA GLU A 184 -3.14 16.82 4.24
C GLU A 184 -2.85 16.54 5.71
N SER A 185 -2.38 15.33 6.03
CA SER A 185 -2.02 14.97 7.41
C SER A 185 -0.88 15.83 7.95
N GLY A 186 -0.01 16.36 7.07
CA GLY A 186 1.22 17.05 7.45
C GLY A 186 2.22 16.18 8.23
N ALA A 187 1.96 14.87 8.33
CA ALA A 187 2.73 13.96 9.16
C ALA A 187 4.07 13.59 8.52
N PRO A 188 5.15 13.39 9.30
CA PRO A 188 6.33 12.72 8.81
C PRO A 188 5.99 11.31 8.31
N ILE A 189 6.36 11.04 7.07
CA ILE A 189 6.13 9.76 6.41
C ILE A 189 7.42 8.96 6.35
N LEU A 190 7.44 7.83 7.03
CA LEU A 190 8.60 6.97 7.16
C LEU A 190 8.33 5.61 6.53
N VAL A 191 9.33 5.07 5.84
CA VAL A 191 9.29 3.72 5.28
C VAL A 191 10.49 2.93 5.78
N ASP A 192 10.23 1.77 6.39
CA ASP A 192 11.30 0.86 6.78
C ASP A 192 11.61 -0.12 5.64
N LEU A 193 12.76 0.08 4.99
CA LEU A 193 13.20 -0.73 3.86
C LEU A 193 13.58 -2.17 4.24
N GLY A 194 13.76 -2.44 5.54
CA GLY A 194 14.03 -3.76 6.10
C GLY A 194 12.77 -4.61 6.30
N ILE A 195 11.61 -3.98 6.48
CA ILE A 195 10.33 -4.65 6.66
C ILE A 195 9.68 -4.85 5.29
N ARG A 196 9.62 -6.10 4.84
CA ARG A 196 9.28 -6.41 3.44
C ARG A 196 7.92 -7.06 3.33
N PHE A 197 7.09 -6.50 2.47
CA PHE A 197 5.83 -7.06 2.04
C PHE A 197 5.93 -7.46 0.58
N TYR A 198 5.36 -8.61 0.22
CA TYR A 198 5.44 -9.16 -1.13
C TYR A 198 4.07 -9.20 -1.79
N ARG A 199 4.01 -8.86 -3.08
CA ARG A 199 2.87 -9.15 -3.95
C ARG A 199 3.35 -9.95 -5.14
N ASP A 200 2.58 -10.94 -5.56
CA ASP A 200 2.75 -11.62 -6.82
C ASP A 200 1.54 -11.42 -7.73
N GLU A 201 1.61 -12.00 -8.93
CA GLU A 201 0.60 -11.85 -9.98
C GLU A 201 -0.76 -12.51 -9.66
N THR A 202 -0.82 -13.32 -8.60
CA THR A 202 -2.06 -13.95 -8.11
C THR A 202 -2.76 -13.10 -7.05
N ASN A 203 -2.12 -12.04 -6.56
CA ASN A 203 -2.60 -11.17 -5.47
C ASN A 203 -3.38 -9.93 -5.97
N SER A 204 -4.47 -10.12 -6.75
CA SER A 204 -5.41 -9.02 -7.07
C SER A 204 -6.88 -9.45 -7.02
N ASP A 205 -7.60 -9.01 -5.99
CA ASP A 205 -9.07 -9.06 -5.82
C ASP A 205 -9.78 -8.06 -6.75
N VAL A 206 -9.06 -7.05 -7.25
CA VAL A 206 -9.55 -6.20 -8.34
C VAL A 206 -9.24 -6.92 -9.66
N ILE A 207 -10.29 -7.49 -10.26
CA ILE A 207 -10.23 -8.08 -11.60
C ILE A 207 -10.24 -6.93 -12.61
N VAL A 208 -9.06 -6.41 -12.94
CA VAL A 208 -8.90 -5.55 -14.12
C VAL A 208 -8.91 -6.47 -15.34
N ASN A 209 -9.79 -6.22 -16.31
CA ASN A 209 -9.85 -7.01 -17.54
C ASN A 209 -8.57 -6.75 -18.36
N LEU A 210 -7.55 -7.59 -18.14
CA LEU A 210 -6.18 -7.41 -18.62
C LEU A 210 -6.00 -7.96 -20.05
N THR A 211 -6.68 -7.37 -21.03
CA THR A 211 -6.42 -7.73 -22.43
C THR A 211 -5.13 -7.13 -22.99
N LYS A 212 -4.45 -6.18 -22.30
CA LYS A 212 -3.15 -5.66 -22.74
C LYS A 212 -2.19 -5.32 -21.59
N ARG A 213 -1.11 -6.12 -21.54
CA ARG A 213 0.22 -5.88 -20.93
C ARG A 213 0.26 -5.61 -19.42
N ILE A 214 0.76 -6.61 -18.70
CA ILE A 214 1.40 -6.47 -17.39
C ILE A 214 2.47 -5.36 -17.50
N ARG A 215 2.24 -4.21 -16.86
CA ARG A 215 3.22 -3.13 -16.76
C ARG A 215 4.23 -3.51 -15.66
N ILE A 216 5.15 -4.41 -16.01
CA ILE A 216 6.33 -4.69 -15.21
C ILE A 216 7.30 -3.54 -15.48
N TYR A 217 7.36 -2.54 -14.61
CA TYR A 217 8.56 -1.68 -14.54
C TYR A 217 9.67 -2.46 -13.82
N ALA A 218 10.08 -3.57 -14.44
CA ALA A 218 11.44 -4.06 -14.30
C ALA A 218 12.24 -3.11 -15.17
N GLY A 219 13.01 -2.22 -14.53
CA GLY A 219 13.88 -1.30 -15.24
C GLY A 219 14.76 -2.06 -16.23
N GLN A 220 14.37 -2.04 -17.51
CA GLN A 220 15.18 -2.40 -18.66
C GLN A 220 14.46 -1.93 -19.93
N LYS A 221 14.81 -0.72 -20.40
CA LYS A 221 14.96 -0.56 -21.85
C LYS A 221 16.13 -1.47 -22.23
N MET A 222 15.86 -2.71 -22.64
CA MET A 222 16.83 -3.41 -23.48
C MET A 222 16.88 -2.64 -24.80
N LYS A 223 18.05 -2.07 -25.09
CA LYS A 223 18.38 -1.59 -26.42
C LYS A 223 18.10 -2.75 -27.39
N ALA A 224 17.32 -2.48 -28.44
CA ALA A 224 17.32 -3.34 -29.60
C ALA A 224 18.72 -3.27 -30.21
N SER A 225 19.59 -4.23 -29.91
CA SER A 225 20.71 -4.53 -30.78
C SER A 225 20.16 -5.40 -31.90
N THR A 226 19.75 -4.76 -32.99
CA THR A 226 19.75 -5.40 -34.30
C THR A 226 21.21 -5.74 -34.63
N SER A 227 21.60 -6.99 -34.41
CA SER A 227 22.68 -7.60 -35.17
C SER A 227 22.07 -8.10 -36.48
N GLN A 228 22.23 -7.32 -37.55
CA GLN A 228 22.14 -7.86 -38.89
C GLN A 228 23.49 -8.50 -39.23
N ASN A 229 23.42 -9.74 -39.71
CA ASN A 229 24.47 -10.37 -40.51
C ASN A 229 24.61 -9.63 -41.85
#